data_AF-A0A7X6TQE4-F1
#
_entry.id   AF-A0A7X6TQE4-F1
#
_cell.length_a   1.000
_cell.length_b   1.000
_cell.length_c   1.000
_cell.angle_alpha   90.00
_cell.angle_beta   90.00
_cell.angle_gamma   90.00
#
_symmetry.space_group_name_H-M   'P 1'
#
loop_
_entity.id
_entity.type
_entity.pdbx_description
1 polymer ?
#
loop_
_entity_poly.entity_id
_entity_poly.type
_entity_poly.pdbx_seq_one_letter_code
_entity_poly.pdbx_strand_id
1 'polypeptide(L)' 'MFRYIYVKSKGDRLFSGGEHREIIDKYAKEGWRFVTAIPLTRGSQGIFSFDLVFEMEEFNEE' A
#
# COMPACT_ATOMS: atom_id res chain seq x y z
N MET A 1 19.65 -4.79 3.39
CA MET A 1 18.70 -4.27 4.41
C MET A 1 17.36 -4.03 3.71
N PHE A 2 16.20 -4.06 4.38
CA PHE A 2 14.93 -3.76 3.69
C PHE A 2 14.53 -2.30 3.88
N ARG A 3 14.23 -1.61 2.78
CA ARG A 3 13.62 -0.28 2.79
C ARG A 3 12.11 -0.41 2.71
N TYR A 4 11.39 0.31 3.55
CA TYR A 4 9.91 0.31 3.58
C TYR A 4 9.33 1.64 3.13
N ILE A 5 8.20 1.59 2.43
CA ILE A 5 7.34 2.75 2.14
C ILE A 5 5.88 2.45 2.46
N TYR A 6 5.13 3.51 2.77
CA TYR A 6 3.72 3.45 3.15
C TYR A 6 2.94 4.36 2.22
N VAL A 7 2.02 3.78 1.46
CA VAL A 7 1.24 4.48 0.44
C VAL A 7 -0.23 4.44 0.82
N LYS A 8 -0.81 5.61 1.09
CA LYS A 8 -2.23 5.70 1.42
C LYS A 8 -3.09 5.36 0.21
N SER A 9 -3.98 4.39 0.37
CA SER A 9 -5.05 4.06 -0.56
C SER A 9 -6.40 4.40 0.07
N LYS A 10 -7.28 5.05 -0.69
CA LYS A 10 -8.65 5.32 -0.26
C LYS A 10 -9.49 4.06 -0.41
N GLY A 11 -10.14 3.65 0.67
CA GLY A 11 -11.21 2.65 0.61
C GLY A 11 -12.48 3.37 0.23
N ASP A 12 -12.76 3.50 -1.07
CA ASP A 12 -13.94 4.24 -1.50
C ASP A 12 -15.23 3.42 -1.35
N ARG A 13 -16.31 4.11 -1.03
CA ARG A 13 -17.62 3.52 -0.70
C ARG A 13 -18.16 2.68 -1.86
N LEU A 14 -18.24 1.37 -1.60
CA LEU A 14 -19.19 0.39 -2.14
C LEU A 14 -19.24 0.08 -3.65
N PHE A 15 -18.81 0.92 -4.62
CA PHE A 15 -19.03 0.59 -6.05
C PHE A 15 -18.00 1.09 -7.09
N SER A 16 -16.89 1.72 -6.71
CA SER A 16 -15.78 2.00 -7.64
C SER A 16 -14.61 1.06 -7.33
N GLY A 17 -14.09 0.36 -8.34
CA GLY A 17 -12.95 -0.55 -8.19
C GLY A 17 -11.79 0.17 -7.50
N GLY A 18 -11.44 -0.27 -6.29
CA GLY A 18 -10.54 0.47 -5.42
C GLY A 18 -9.15 0.67 -6.04
N GLU A 19 -8.62 1.89 -5.86
CA GLU A 19 -7.32 2.39 -6.33
C GLU A 19 -6.12 1.51 -5.92
N HIS A 20 -6.30 0.66 -4.91
CA HIS A 20 -5.25 -0.21 -4.37
C HIS A 20 -4.58 -1.11 -5.42
N ARG A 21 -5.32 -1.62 -6.43
CA ARG A 21 -4.72 -2.46 -7.48
C ARG A 21 -3.76 -1.67 -8.36
N GLU A 22 -4.16 -0.48 -8.79
CA GLU A 22 -3.33 0.39 -9.62
C GLU A 22 -2.07 0.84 -8.87
N ILE A 23 -2.20 1.14 -7.57
CA ILE A 23 -1.06 1.46 -6.71
C ILE A 23 -0.12 0.25 -6.62
N ILE A 24 -0.63 -0.95 -6.33
CA ILE A 24 0.19 -2.16 -6.22
C ILE A 24 0.92 -2.45 -7.53
N ASP A 25 0.22 -2.40 -8.67
CA ASP A 25 0.81 -2.66 -9.99
C ASP A 25 1.87 -1.62 -10.35
N LYS A 26 1.67 -0.35 -9.99
CA LYS A 26 2.66 0.71 -10.18
C LYS A 26 3.94 0.42 -9.40
N TYR A 27 3.83 0.16 -8.11
CA TYR A 27 5.00 -0.06 -7.24
C TYR A 27 5.71 -1.39 -7.55
N ALA A 28 4.98 -2.42 -7.97
CA ALA A 28 5.56 -3.67 -8.45
C ALA A 28 6.45 -3.44 -9.69
N LYS A 29 6.03 -2.59 -10.64
CA LYS A 29 6.85 -2.22 -11.81
C LYS A 29 8.12 -1.44 -11.44
N GLU A 30 8.09 -0.72 -10.33
CA GLU A 30 9.23 0.02 -9.79
C GLU A 30 10.15 -0.88 -8.93
N GLY A 31 9.86 -2.17 -8.80
CA GLY A 31 10.67 -3.15 -8.07
C GLY A 31 10.31 -3.30 -6.59
N TRP A 32 9.23 -2.67 -6.13
CA TRP A 32 8.76 -2.78 -4.76
C TRP A 32 7.85 -4.00 -4.59
N ARG A 33 8.07 -4.77 -3.52
CA ARG A 33 7.23 -5.90 -3.12
C ARG A 33 6.11 -5.42 -2.22
N PHE A 34 4.86 -5.73 -2.59
CA PHE A 34 3.72 -5.51 -1.70
C PHE A 34 3.78 -6.48 -0.50
N VAL A 35 3.61 -5.94 0.71
CA VAL A 35 3.72 -6.70 1.97
C VAL A 35 2.35 -6.87 2.62
N THR A 36 1.66 -5.76 2.89
CA THR A 36 0.38 -5.78 3.61
C THR A 36 -0.37 -4.45 3.46
N ALA A 37 -1.63 -4.43 3.88
CA ALA A 37 -2.46 -3.23 3.97
C ALA A 37 -2.87 -2.99 5.44
N ILE A 38 -2.47 -1.84 6.00
CA ILE A 38 -2.77 -1.44 7.38
C ILE A 38 -3.98 -0.48 7.35
N PRO A 39 -5.11 -0.81 7.99
CA PRO A 39 -6.26 0.10 7.99
C PRO A 39 -5.94 1.40 8.76
N LEU A 40 -6.12 2.55 8.09
CA LEU A 40 -6.01 3.87 8.68
C LEU A 40 -7.39 4.39 9.09
N THR A 41 -7.58 4.47 10.41
CA THR A 41 -8.75 4.95 11.17
C THR A 41 -10.07 4.20 11.09
N ARG A 42 -10.69 4.15 12.28
CA ARG A 42 -11.95 3.56 12.68
C ARG A 42 -12.82 4.70 13.23
N GLY A 43 -13.53 5.40 12.34
CA GLY A 43 -14.64 6.29 12.75
C GLY A 43 -15.92 5.48 12.93
N SER A 44 -16.97 6.03 13.54
CA SER A 44 -18.24 5.33 13.82
C SER A 44 -18.94 4.75 12.58
N GLN A 45 -18.47 5.04 11.37
CA GLN A 45 -19.06 4.65 10.09
C GLN A 45 -18.20 3.70 9.22
N GLY A 46 -17.04 3.21 9.69
CA GLY A 46 -16.24 2.18 8.96
C GLY A 46 -14.77 2.54 8.72
N ILE A 47 -14.06 1.66 7.99
CA ILE A 47 -12.67 1.85 7.51
C ILE A 47 -12.74 2.63 6.19
N PHE A 48 -12.10 3.80 6.13
CA PHE A 48 -12.13 4.68 4.95
C PHE A 48 -10.82 4.70 4.16
N SER A 49 -9.74 4.16 4.72
CA SER A 49 -8.43 4.17 4.07
C SER A 49 -7.51 3.08 4.60
N PHE A 50 -6.51 2.73 3.80
CA PHE A 50 -5.44 1.80 4.16
C PHE A 50 -4.09 2.44 3.83
N ASP A 51 -3.07 2.14 4.63
CA ASP A 51 -1.67 2.25 4.20
C ASP A 51 -1.26 0.93 3.56
N LEU A 52 -0.93 0.97 2.28
CA LEU A 52 -0.30 -0.13 1.56
C LEU A 52 1.20 -0.09 1.85
N VAL A 53 1.70 -1.14 2.46
CA VAL A 53 3.10 -1.29 2.85
C VAL A 53 3.84 -2.01 1.74
N PHE A 54 4.94 -1.43 1.30
CA PHE A 54 5.85 -2.04 0.34
C PHE A 54 7.26 -2.08 0.89
N GLU A 55 8.03 -3.06 0.41
CA GLU A 55 9.45 -3.18 0.73
C GLU A 55 10.30 -3.41 -0.52
N MET A 56 11.57 -3.06 -0.42
CA MET A 56 12.58 -3.30 -1.44
C MET A 56 13.88 -3.70 -0.75
N GLU A 57 14.58 -4.66 -1.34
CA GLU A 57 15.90 -5.07 -0.87
C GLU A 57 16.94 -4.01 -1.23
N GLU A 58 17.60 -3.46 -0.23
CA GLU A 58 18.82 -2.67 -0.43
C GLU A 58 20.00 -3.64 -0.52
N PHE A 59 20.53 -3.78 -1.73
CA PHE A 59 21.82 -4.39 -1.97
C PHE A 59 22.90 -3.42 -1.51
N ASN A 60 23.59 -3.79 -0.43
CA ASN A 60 24.88 -3.18 -0.12
C ASN A 60 25.91 -3.94 -0.94
N GLU A 61 26.51 -3.28 -1.94
CA GLU A 61 27.75 -3.77 -2.53
C GLU A 61 28.84 -3.60 -1.45
N GLU A 62 29.27 -4.72 -0.86
CA GLU A 62 30.49 -4.78 -0.01
C GLU A 62 31.75 -4.62 -0.85
#